data_AF-A0A1Y1R9A8-F1
#
_entry.id   AF-A0A1Y1R9A8-F1
#
_cell.length_a   1.000
_cell.length_b   1.000
_cell.length_c   1.000
_cell.angle_alpha   90.00
_cell.angle_beta   90.00
_cell.angle_gamma   90.00
#
_symmetry.space_group_name_H-M   'P 1'
#
loop_
_entity.id
_entity.type
_entity.pdbx_description
1 polymer ?
#
loop_
_entity_poly.entity_id
_entity_poly.type
_entity_poly.pdbx_seq_one_letter_code
_entity_poly.pdbx_strand_id
1 'polypeptide(L)'
;MRDIDDLRKEFENFDTKGEFCVDGSCEADEEADLKDYPDYTEALYAKLIAPHVSGVYISRWDIKDIALAAGESMAIHPRKRMFELLMKFAVTKENMQLFLDALKEHMEEKIAIYEDLMRQFPASSEVFAPKVEKARKTIRLFPKILEEYFD
;
A
#
# COMPACT_ATOMS: atom_id res chain seq x y z
N MET A 1 15.89 42.31 18.79
CA MET A 1 16.89 41.50 18.04
C MET A 1 17.40 40.50 19.06
N ARG A 2 17.16 39.18 18.87
CA ARG A 2 17.59 38.21 19.89
C ARG A 2 19.12 38.12 19.87
N ASP A 3 19.72 38.11 21.06
CA ASP A 3 21.17 38.07 21.25
C ASP A 3 21.71 36.72 20.75
N ILE A 4 22.78 36.74 19.98
CA ILE A 4 23.37 35.53 19.39
C ILE A 4 23.91 34.60 20.48
N ASP A 5 24.35 35.16 21.60
CA ASP A 5 24.85 34.37 22.73
C ASP A 5 23.73 33.68 23.50
N ASP A 6 22.50 34.25 23.51
CA ASP A 6 21.32 33.57 24.05
C ASP A 6 20.88 32.40 23.16
N LEU A 7 20.91 32.58 21.84
CA LEU A 7 20.60 31.50 20.88
C LEU A 7 21.63 30.36 20.95
N ARG A 8 22.91 30.68 21.18
CA ARG A 8 23.95 29.67 21.43
C ARG A 8 23.71 28.89 22.71
N LYS A 9 23.32 29.55 23.79
CA LYS A 9 22.96 28.88 25.05
C LYS A 9 21.72 28.01 24.92
N GLU A 10 20.71 28.45 24.17
CA GLU A 10 19.52 27.63 23.89
C GLU A 10 19.86 26.39 23.06
N PHE A 11 20.81 26.49 22.12
CA PHE A 11 21.30 25.36 21.34
C PHE A 11 22.16 24.39 22.15
N GLU A 12 23.05 24.89 23.01
CA GLU A 12 23.91 24.06 23.87
C GLU A 12 23.13 23.40 25.03
N ASN A 13 22.04 24.02 25.49
CA ASN A 13 21.11 23.42 26.46
C ASN A 13 20.04 22.53 25.82
N PHE A 14 20.07 22.33 24.49
CA PHE A 14 19.25 21.34 23.81
C PHE A 14 19.82 19.94 24.12
N ASP A 15 19.52 19.50 25.34
CA ASP A 15 19.95 18.23 25.91
C ASP A 15 19.48 17.09 24.99
N THR A 16 20.43 16.39 24.37
CA THR A 16 20.24 15.19 23.57
C THR A 16 19.85 14.02 24.46
N LYS A 17 18.76 14.17 25.21
CA LYS A 17 18.08 13.11 25.92
C LYS A 17 17.29 12.28 24.91
N GLY A 18 18.00 11.41 24.20
CA GLY A 18 17.46 10.20 23.58
C GLY A 18 16.61 10.33 22.31
N GLU A 19 16.23 11.51 21.84
CA GLU A 19 15.29 11.64 20.70
C GLU A 19 15.89 12.03 19.33
N PHE A 20 17.21 12.11 19.20
CA PHE A 20 17.85 12.24 17.89
C PHE A 20 18.99 11.22 17.74
N CYS A 21 18.77 10.21 16.90
CA CYS A 21 19.72 9.14 16.62
C CYS A 21 20.93 9.69 15.86
N VAL A 22 22.05 9.91 16.56
CA VAL A 22 23.28 10.48 15.99
C VAL A 22 24.11 9.45 15.18
N ASP A 23 23.73 8.16 15.16
CA ASP A 23 24.43 7.15 14.34
C ASP A 23 23.60 6.55 13.17
N GLY A 24 22.30 6.84 13.09
CA GLY A 24 21.39 6.16 12.17
C GLY A 24 20.75 4.88 12.74
N SER A 25 21.12 4.45 13.94
CA SER A 25 20.50 3.41 14.75
C SER A 25 19.27 3.91 15.51
N CYS A 26 18.34 4.56 14.81
CA CYS A 26 16.99 4.54 15.38
C CYS A 26 16.57 3.08 15.41
N GLU A 27 16.57 2.48 16.61
CA GLU A 27 15.90 1.23 16.87
C GLU A 27 14.45 1.44 16.42
N ALA A 28 14.16 0.93 15.22
CA ALA A 28 12.81 0.59 14.87
C ALA A 28 12.46 -0.54 15.84
N ASP A 29 11.97 -0.17 17.03
CA ASP A 29 11.24 -1.06 17.92
C ASP A 29 9.99 -1.52 17.18
N GLU A 30 10.21 -2.52 16.33
CA GLU A 30 9.52 -3.78 16.20
C GLU A 30 10.07 -4.43 14.93
N GLU A 31 11.20 -5.12 15.05
CA GLU A 31 11.37 -6.42 14.39
C GLU A 31 10.28 -7.37 14.94
N ALA A 32 9.01 -7.05 14.70
CA ALA A 32 7.93 -7.99 14.82
C ALA A 32 8.20 -9.03 13.74
N ASP A 33 8.73 -10.17 14.17
CA ASP A 33 9.11 -11.33 13.38
C ASP A 33 8.12 -11.53 12.22
N LEU A 34 8.51 -11.07 11.02
CA LEU A 34 7.66 -11.10 9.82
C LEU A 34 7.38 -12.54 9.33
N LYS A 35 7.87 -13.55 10.07
CA LYS A 35 7.71 -14.98 9.81
C LYS A 35 6.39 -15.56 10.30
N ASP A 36 5.67 -14.89 11.19
CA ASP A 36 4.39 -15.38 11.73
C ASP A 36 3.16 -14.97 10.89
N TYR A 37 3.39 -14.37 9.72
CA TYR A 37 2.29 -14.00 8.84
C TYR A 37 1.76 -15.20 8.05
N PRO A 38 0.44 -15.29 7.85
CA PRO A 38 -0.13 -16.37 7.05
C PRO A 38 0.50 -16.39 5.66
N ASP A 39 0.85 -17.57 5.17
CA ASP A 39 1.33 -17.81 3.79
C ASP A 39 0.39 -17.16 2.75
N TYR A 40 -0.91 -17.04 3.08
CA TYR A 40 -1.87 -16.36 2.22
C TYR A 40 -1.61 -14.86 2.06
N THR A 41 -1.01 -14.15 3.03
CA THR A 41 -0.71 -12.71 2.88
C THR A 41 0.32 -12.47 1.78
N GLU A 42 1.39 -13.28 1.74
CA GLU A 42 2.38 -13.21 0.67
C GLU A 42 1.78 -13.64 -0.68
N ALA A 43 0.94 -14.68 -0.67
CA ALA A 43 0.23 -15.12 -1.87
C ALA A 43 -0.71 -14.04 -2.42
N LEU A 44 -1.47 -13.36 -1.55
CA LEU A 44 -2.36 -12.25 -1.94
C LEU A 44 -1.54 -11.06 -2.43
N TYR A 45 -0.44 -10.70 -1.77
CA TYR A 45 0.43 -9.63 -2.25
C TYR A 45 0.96 -9.91 -3.66
N ALA A 46 1.42 -11.14 -3.91
CA ALA A 46 1.92 -11.56 -5.22
C ALA A 46 0.83 -11.56 -6.30
N LYS A 47 -0.41 -11.93 -5.95
CA LYS A 47 -1.55 -11.97 -6.89
C LYS A 47 -2.17 -10.59 -7.17
N LEU A 48 -2.27 -9.75 -6.14
CA LEU A 48 -3.05 -8.50 -6.17
C LEU A 48 -2.17 -7.26 -6.40
N ILE A 49 -1.03 -7.17 -5.71
CA ILE A 49 -0.21 -5.93 -5.68
C ILE A 49 0.92 -5.97 -6.71
N ALA A 50 1.42 -7.16 -7.06
CA ALA A 50 2.53 -7.27 -8.01
C ALA A 50 2.11 -6.82 -9.43
N PRO A 51 2.69 -5.73 -9.98
CA PRO A 51 2.17 -5.11 -11.21
C PRO A 51 2.24 -6.02 -12.44
N HIS A 52 3.21 -6.94 -12.46
CA HIS A 52 3.38 -7.88 -13.57
C HIS A 52 2.26 -8.94 -13.61
N VAL A 53 1.62 -9.21 -12.47
CA VAL A 53 0.48 -10.12 -12.32
C VAL A 53 -0.82 -9.35 -12.46
N SER A 54 -1.03 -8.32 -11.65
CA SER A 54 -2.30 -7.58 -11.59
C SER A 54 -2.53 -6.61 -12.74
N GLY A 55 -1.50 -6.29 -13.53
CA GLY A 55 -1.60 -5.34 -14.64
C GLY A 55 -1.65 -3.87 -14.22
N VAL A 56 -1.80 -3.58 -12.92
CA VAL A 56 -1.88 -2.23 -12.36
C VAL A 56 -0.76 -2.03 -11.35
N TYR A 57 -0.07 -0.90 -11.44
CA TYR A 57 0.85 -0.50 -10.38
C TYR A 57 0.05 0.20 -9.27
N ILE A 58 0.11 -0.37 -8.07
CA ILE A 58 -0.51 0.20 -6.87
C ILE A 58 0.60 0.89 -6.06
N SER A 59 0.49 2.21 -5.97
CA SER A 59 1.45 3.05 -5.24
C SER A 59 1.22 3.00 -3.73
N ARG A 60 2.14 3.56 -2.93
CA ARG A 60 1.91 3.71 -1.48
C ARG A 60 0.72 4.62 -1.16
N TRP A 61 0.51 5.65 -1.98
CA TRP A 61 -0.64 6.55 -1.85
C TRP A 61 -1.92 5.81 -2.17
N ASP A 62 -1.93 5.03 -3.24
CA ASP A 62 -3.06 4.19 -3.61
C ASP A 62 -3.44 3.23 -2.47
N ILE A 63 -2.46 2.55 -1.85
CA ILE A 63 -2.72 1.65 -0.72
C ILE A 63 -3.35 2.42 0.45
N LYS A 64 -2.88 3.63 0.73
CA LYS A 64 -3.43 4.48 1.79
C LYS A 64 -4.88 4.87 1.49
N ASP A 65 -5.18 5.25 0.26
CA ASP A 65 -6.51 5.67 -0.15
C ASP A 65 -7.49 4.49 -0.16
N ILE A 66 -7.05 3.32 -0.63
CA ILE A 66 -7.80 2.06 -0.55
C ILE A 66 -8.07 1.68 0.91
N ALA A 67 -7.07 1.80 1.80
CA ALA A 67 -7.25 1.53 3.22
C ALA A 67 -8.32 2.46 3.82
N LEU A 68 -8.23 3.75 3.52
CA LEU A 68 -9.16 4.74 4.01
C LEU A 68 -10.60 4.46 3.54
N ALA A 69 -10.77 4.09 2.26
CA ALA A 69 -12.05 3.69 1.70
C ALA A 69 -12.61 2.42 2.35
N ALA A 70 -11.74 1.48 2.75
CA ALA A 70 -12.12 0.29 3.49
C ALA A 70 -12.40 0.54 5.00
N GLY A 71 -12.19 1.77 5.48
CA GLY A 71 -12.45 2.18 6.87
C GLY A 71 -11.22 2.18 7.78
N GLU A 72 -10.02 1.98 7.26
CA GLU A 72 -8.76 1.94 8.00
C GLU A 72 -7.85 3.12 7.64
N SER A 73 -7.36 3.86 8.63
CA SER A 73 -6.43 4.96 8.39
C SER A 73 -5.00 4.53 8.75
N MET A 74 -4.08 4.63 7.79
CA MET A 74 -2.68 4.27 8.01
C MET A 74 -1.67 5.36 7.63
N ALA A 75 -0.56 5.37 8.34
CA ALA A 75 0.63 6.14 7.98
C ALA A 75 1.32 5.53 6.75
N ILE A 76 2.08 6.35 6.02
CA ILE A 76 2.83 5.88 4.86
C ILE A 76 4.05 5.07 5.33
N HIS A 77 4.10 3.81 4.93
CA HIS A 77 5.22 2.88 5.17
C HIS A 77 5.74 2.31 3.84
N PRO A 78 6.77 1.45 3.83
CA PRO A 78 7.12 0.67 2.64
C PRO A 78 5.92 -0.10 2.10
N ARG A 79 5.80 -0.20 0.77
CA ARG A 79 4.60 -0.76 0.09
C ARG A 79 4.19 -2.14 0.60
N LYS A 80 5.14 -3.06 0.77
CA LYS A 80 4.87 -4.41 1.30
C LYS A 80 4.30 -4.32 2.72
N ARG A 81 4.93 -3.51 3.59
CA ARG A 81 4.47 -3.29 4.96
C ARG A 81 3.07 -2.68 5.03
N MET A 82 2.74 -1.73 4.18
CA MET A 82 1.39 -1.16 4.13
C MET A 82 0.33 -2.21 3.78
N PHE A 83 0.64 -3.12 2.83
CA PHE A 83 -0.24 -4.23 2.51
C PHE A 83 -0.37 -5.22 3.69
N GLU A 84 0.73 -5.55 4.38
CA GLU A 84 0.68 -6.40 5.58
C GLU A 84 -0.18 -5.79 6.69
N LEU A 85 -0.12 -4.47 6.88
CA LEU A 85 -0.97 -3.75 7.83
C LEU A 85 -2.45 -3.81 7.42
N LEU A 86 -2.75 -3.66 6.13
CA LEU A 86 -4.10 -3.87 5.60
C LEU A 86 -4.61 -5.29 5.85
N MET A 87 -3.76 -6.30 5.71
CA MET A 87 -4.17 -7.69 5.99
C MET A 87 -4.42 -7.94 7.48
N LYS A 88 -3.78 -7.19 8.40
CA LYS A 88 -4.15 -7.21 9.83
C LYS A 88 -5.56 -6.67 10.07
N PHE A 89 -6.00 -5.70 9.27
CA PHE A 89 -7.35 -5.16 9.33
C PHE A 89 -8.37 -6.13 8.68
N ALA A 90 -8.02 -6.69 7.53
CA ALA A 90 -8.85 -7.58 6.72
C ALA A 90 -8.91 -9.04 7.24
N VAL A 91 -8.98 -9.24 8.55
CA VAL A 91 -9.01 -10.58 9.17
C VAL A 91 -10.41 -11.22 9.23
N THR A 92 -11.46 -10.44 9.02
CA THR A 92 -12.84 -10.93 8.90
C THR A 92 -13.30 -10.90 7.45
N LYS A 93 -14.31 -11.72 7.12
CA LYS A 93 -14.89 -11.76 5.78
C LYS A 93 -15.41 -10.39 5.36
N GLU A 94 -16.05 -9.67 6.28
CA GLU A 94 -16.60 -8.34 6.06
C GLU A 94 -15.50 -7.32 5.76
N ASN A 95 -14.42 -7.30 6.54
CA ASN A 95 -13.31 -6.36 6.32
C ASN A 95 -12.53 -6.68 5.04
N MET A 96 -12.35 -7.96 4.72
CA MET A 96 -11.76 -8.38 3.45
C MET A 96 -12.63 -7.98 2.26
N GLN A 97 -13.95 -8.11 2.37
CA GLN A 97 -14.89 -7.64 1.34
C GLN A 97 -14.75 -6.13 1.12
N LEU A 98 -14.73 -5.32 2.20
CA LEU A 98 -14.52 -3.87 2.10
C LEU A 98 -13.20 -3.51 1.40
N PHE A 99 -12.11 -4.20 1.76
CA PHE A 99 -10.82 -4.02 1.10
C PHE A 99 -10.87 -4.38 -0.39
N LEU A 100 -11.46 -5.54 -0.74
CA LEU A 100 -11.54 -5.99 -2.13
C LEU A 100 -12.45 -5.08 -2.98
N ASP A 101 -13.51 -4.52 -2.41
CA ASP A 101 -14.37 -3.55 -3.08
C ASP A 101 -13.64 -2.23 -3.36
N ALA A 102 -12.94 -1.69 -2.36
CA ALA A 102 -12.13 -0.49 -2.53
C ALA A 102 -10.98 -0.70 -3.54
N LEU A 103 -10.33 -1.86 -3.48
CA LEU A 103 -9.29 -2.23 -4.45
C LEU A 103 -9.87 -2.37 -5.86
N LYS A 104 -11.08 -2.93 -6.01
CA LYS A 104 -11.75 -3.09 -7.30
C LYS A 104 -12.03 -1.73 -7.92
N GLU A 105 -12.60 -0.81 -7.16
CA GLU A 105 -12.88 0.57 -7.60
C GLU A 105 -11.60 1.24 -8.10
N HIS A 106 -10.52 1.20 -7.30
CA HIS A 106 -9.23 1.74 -7.70
C HIS A 106 -8.67 1.10 -8.99
N MET A 107 -8.80 -0.21 -9.14
CA MET A 107 -8.36 -0.90 -10.36
C MET A 107 -9.20 -0.53 -11.58
N GLU A 108 -10.52 -0.34 -11.41
CA GLU A 108 -11.42 0.11 -12.47
C GLU A 108 -11.09 1.54 -12.93
N GLU A 109 -10.74 2.45 -12.02
CA GLU A 109 -10.23 3.78 -12.36
C GLU A 109 -8.95 3.73 -13.20
N LYS A 110 -7.99 2.87 -12.83
CA LYS A 110 -6.75 2.69 -13.61
C LYS A 110 -7.02 2.07 -14.97
N ILE A 111 -7.98 1.13 -15.07
CA ILE A 111 -8.42 0.59 -16.35
C ILE A 111 -9.00 1.70 -17.23
N ALA A 112 -9.87 2.57 -16.68
CA ALA A 112 -10.46 3.67 -17.43
C ALA A 112 -9.39 4.62 -17.99
N ILE A 113 -8.36 4.93 -17.20
CA ILE A 113 -7.21 5.73 -17.68
C ILE A 113 -6.50 5.02 -18.83
N TYR A 114 -6.22 3.73 -18.72
CA TYR A 114 -5.58 2.97 -19.80
C TYR A 114 -6.42 2.93 -21.06
N GLU A 115 -7.73 2.73 -20.95
CA GLU A 115 -8.66 2.73 -22.08
C GLU A 115 -8.74 4.10 -22.76
N ASP A 116 -8.75 5.17 -21.97
CA ASP A 116 -8.72 6.52 -22.51
C ASP A 116 -7.40 6.82 -23.25
N LEU A 117 -6.26 6.39 -22.70
CA LEU A 117 -4.97 6.51 -23.37
C LEU A 117 -4.92 5.73 -24.69
N MET A 118 -5.48 4.51 -24.74
CA MET A 118 -5.57 3.74 -25.98
C MET A 118 -6.47 4.41 -27.02
N ARG A 119 -7.55 5.06 -26.58
CA ARG A 119 -8.46 5.80 -27.44
C ARG A 119 -7.80 7.07 -28.01
N GLN A 120 -7.12 7.83 -27.18
CA GLN A 120 -6.44 9.08 -27.59
C GLN A 120 -5.17 8.81 -28.40
N PHE A 121 -4.43 7.74 -28.05
CA PHE A 121 -3.17 7.36 -28.66
C PHE A 121 -3.20 5.88 -29.05
N PRO A 122 -3.76 5.52 -30.23
CA PRO A 122 -3.98 4.13 -30.62
C PRO A 122 -2.73 3.25 -30.61
N ALA A 123 -1.56 3.81 -30.91
CA ALA A 123 -0.28 3.09 -30.85
C ALA A 123 0.08 2.58 -29.43
N SER A 124 -0.47 3.18 -28.38
CA SER A 124 -0.26 2.75 -26.99
C SER A 124 -1.03 1.46 -26.63
N SER A 125 -1.95 1.01 -27.49
CA SER A 125 -2.78 -0.19 -27.25
C SER A 125 -1.95 -1.45 -27.07
N GLU A 126 -0.81 -1.56 -27.76
CA GLU A 126 0.11 -2.68 -27.60
C GLU A 126 0.64 -2.81 -26.16
N VAL A 127 0.78 -1.67 -25.47
CA VAL A 127 1.29 -1.60 -24.09
C VAL A 127 0.18 -1.78 -23.06
N PHE A 128 -0.97 -1.14 -23.29
CA PHE A 128 -2.03 -1.04 -22.29
C PHE A 128 -3.08 -2.16 -22.36
N ALA A 129 -3.37 -2.73 -23.54
CA ALA A 129 -4.37 -3.79 -23.65
C ALA A 129 -4.01 -5.04 -22.80
N PRO A 130 -2.75 -5.52 -22.78
CA PRO A 130 -2.38 -6.65 -21.91
C PRO A 130 -2.49 -6.31 -20.42
N LYS A 131 -2.28 -5.04 -20.03
CA LYS A 131 -2.43 -4.57 -18.64
C LYS A 131 -3.88 -4.55 -18.21
N VAL A 132 -4.77 -4.04 -19.07
CA VAL A 132 -6.23 -4.05 -18.84
C VAL A 132 -6.76 -5.47 -18.72
N GLU A 133 -6.29 -6.39 -19.57
CA GLU A 133 -6.69 -7.79 -19.50
C GLU A 133 -6.29 -8.44 -18.17
N LYS A 134 -5.05 -8.21 -17.72
CA LYS A 134 -4.56 -8.68 -16.41
C LYS A 134 -5.37 -8.09 -15.26
N ALA A 135 -5.63 -6.79 -15.27
CA ALA A 135 -6.41 -6.11 -14.25
C ALA A 135 -7.83 -6.70 -14.12
N ARG A 136 -8.52 -6.90 -15.24
CA ARG A 136 -9.84 -7.54 -15.28
C ARG A 136 -9.79 -8.99 -14.80
N LYS A 137 -8.74 -9.74 -15.14
CA LYS A 137 -8.55 -11.11 -14.64
C LYS A 137 -8.37 -11.12 -13.12
N THR A 138 -7.59 -10.19 -12.57
CA THR A 138 -7.37 -10.05 -11.13
C THR A 138 -8.67 -9.71 -10.38
N ILE A 139 -9.46 -8.74 -10.86
CA ILE A 139 -10.77 -8.40 -10.25
C ILE A 139 -11.70 -9.63 -10.17
N ARG A 140 -11.70 -10.48 -11.20
CA ARG A 140 -12.51 -11.72 -11.21
C ARG A 140 -12.09 -12.75 -10.16
N LEU A 141 -10.91 -12.61 -9.54
CA LEU A 141 -10.46 -13.48 -8.46
C LEU A 141 -11.03 -13.08 -7.10
N PHE A 142 -11.55 -11.86 -6.94
CA PHE A 142 -11.92 -11.34 -5.62
C PHE A 142 -13.00 -12.18 -4.91
N PRO A 143 -14.09 -12.62 -5.58
CA PRO A 143 -15.05 -13.51 -4.94
C PRO A 143 -14.41 -14.84 -4.50
N LYS A 144 -13.50 -15.39 -5.30
CA LYS A 144 -12.81 -16.66 -5.00
C LYS A 144 -11.88 -16.53 -3.80
N ILE A 145 -11.27 -15.35 -3.59
CA ILE A 145 -10.44 -15.09 -2.41
C ILE A 145 -11.28 -15.17 -1.13
N LEU A 146 -12.51 -14.64 -1.17
CA LEU A 146 -13.43 -14.74 -0.03
C LEU A 146 -13.86 -16.19 0.21
N GLU A 147 -14.20 -16.93 -0.84
CA GLU A 147 -14.55 -18.35 -0.74
C GLU A 147 -13.38 -19.22 -0.25
N GLU A 148 -12.14 -18.93 -0.66
CA GLU A 148 -10.97 -19.78 -0.34
C GLU A 148 -10.44 -19.55 1.08
N TYR A 149 -10.52 -18.33 1.60
CA TYR A 149 -9.88 -17.96 2.88
C TYR A 149 -10.87 -17.61 4.00
N PHE A 150 -12.17 -17.44 3.72
CA PHE A 150 -13.15 -16.95 4.70
C PHE A 150 -14.47 -17.74 4.75
N ASP A 151 -14.64 -18.79 3.93
CA ASP A 151 -15.74 -19.76 3.98
C ASP A 151 -15.25 -21.15 4.41
#